data_AF-A0A4U3AVW7-F1
#
_entry.id   AF-A0A4U3AVW7-F1
#
_cell.length_a   1.000
_cell.length_b   1.000
_cell.length_c   1.000
_cell.angle_alpha   90.00
_cell.angle_beta   90.00
_cell.angle_gamma   90.00
#
_symmetry.space_group_name_H-M   'P 1'
#
loop_
_entity.id
_entity.type
_entity.pdbx_description
1 polymer ?
#
loop_
_entity_poly.entity_id
_entity_poly.type
_entity_poly.pdbx_seq_one_letter_code
_entity_poly.pdbx_strand_id
1 'polypeptide(L)'
;EEAKKELGKDQVTIELLNYDTGNAKKVGEYVKDQVEKNLKGVTVNIKLQPFKQKLKLESDQDYDFSYGGWNPDYADPMTYLDMFETTNSQNQMSYSNSKYDDIITKSKTEWMADAKKRWTELGKGEKILLEDDVALVPLYQNARSYVMKPNIKGIVKHNISPEYSFKWAYVEEK
;
A
#
# COMPACT_ATOMS: atom_id res chain seq x y z
N GLU A 1 -15.35 -13.37 15.00
CA GLU A 1 -15.71 -13.95 16.31
C GLU A 1 -14.70 -13.58 17.40
N GLU A 2 -13.40 -13.79 17.23
CA GLU A 2 -12.39 -13.38 18.23
C GLU A 2 -12.44 -11.87 18.55
N ALA A 3 -12.41 -11.01 17.53
CA ALA A 3 -12.55 -9.56 17.71
C ALA A 3 -13.83 -9.14 18.45
N LYS A 4 -14.96 -9.85 18.25
CA LYS A 4 -16.22 -9.56 18.97
C LYS A 4 -16.08 -9.86 20.46
N LYS A 5 -15.40 -10.96 20.79
CA LYS A 5 -15.12 -11.37 22.17
C LYS A 5 -14.18 -10.39 22.87
N GLU A 6 -13.13 -9.95 22.19
CA GLU A 6 -12.17 -8.98 22.73
C GLU A 6 -12.79 -7.60 22.93
N LEU A 7 -13.59 -7.13 21.98
CA LEU A 7 -14.25 -5.83 22.06
C LEU A 7 -15.52 -5.85 22.93
N GLY A 8 -16.03 -7.04 23.28
CA GLY A 8 -17.33 -7.21 23.94
C GLY A 8 -18.50 -6.65 23.11
N LYS A 9 -18.38 -6.66 21.78
CA LYS A 9 -19.36 -6.08 20.85
C LYS A 9 -19.68 -7.05 19.72
N ASP A 10 -20.96 -7.25 19.45
CA ASP A 10 -21.42 -8.04 18.30
C ASP A 10 -21.39 -7.27 16.98
N GLN A 11 -21.38 -5.94 17.06
CA GLN A 11 -21.35 -5.03 15.93
C GLN A 11 -20.17 -4.06 16.03
N VAL A 12 -19.46 -3.89 14.93
CA VAL A 12 -18.33 -2.97 14.79
C VAL A 12 -18.56 -2.11 13.55
N THR A 13 -18.38 -0.80 13.67
CA THR A 13 -18.38 0.13 12.54
C THR A 13 -16.97 0.64 12.35
N ILE A 14 -16.48 0.57 11.12
CA ILE A 14 -15.15 1.02 10.71
C ILE A 14 -15.23 1.92 9.48
N GLU A 15 -14.37 2.93 9.42
CA GLU A 15 -14.24 3.86 8.31
C GLU A 15 -13.22 3.36 7.27
N LEU A 16 -13.64 3.26 6.00
CA LEU A 16 -12.74 3.06 4.85
C LEU A 16 -12.39 4.42 4.25
N LEU A 17 -11.19 4.91 4.53
CA LEU A 17 -10.65 6.09 3.86
C LEU A 17 -10.24 5.75 2.42
N ASN A 18 -10.82 6.45 1.44
CA ASN A 18 -10.68 6.12 0.02
C ASN A 18 -10.51 7.38 -0.85
N TYR A 19 -9.97 7.21 -2.06
CA TYR A 19 -9.85 8.29 -3.04
C TYR A 19 -11.21 8.69 -3.63
N ASP A 20 -11.36 9.96 -3.96
CA ASP A 20 -12.57 10.54 -4.58
C ASP A 20 -12.73 10.27 -6.10
N THR A 21 -11.87 9.44 -6.70
CA THR A 21 -11.92 9.12 -8.14
C THR A 21 -12.96 8.05 -8.49
N GLY A 22 -13.48 8.09 -9.71
CA GLY A 22 -14.57 7.20 -10.13
C GLY A 22 -14.25 5.70 -10.09
N ASN A 23 -13.01 5.29 -10.33
CA ASN A 23 -12.61 3.89 -10.22
C ASN A 23 -12.39 3.49 -8.75
N ALA A 24 -11.73 4.32 -7.95
CA ALA A 24 -11.48 4.05 -6.54
C ALA A 24 -12.78 3.92 -5.73
N LYS A 25 -13.83 4.70 -6.05
CA LYS A 25 -15.17 4.53 -5.47
C LYS A 25 -15.70 3.11 -5.66
N LYS A 26 -15.60 2.56 -6.87
CA LYS A 26 -16.05 1.19 -7.17
C LYS A 26 -15.25 0.13 -6.41
N VAL A 27 -13.94 0.34 -6.27
CA VAL A 27 -13.08 -0.53 -5.44
C VAL A 27 -13.53 -0.48 -3.98
N GLY A 28 -13.80 0.71 -3.46
CA GLY A 28 -14.28 0.90 -2.08
C GLY A 28 -15.61 0.21 -1.82
N GLU A 29 -16.60 0.39 -2.70
CA GLU A 29 -17.88 -0.32 -2.60
C GLU A 29 -17.70 -1.85 -2.67
N TYR A 30 -16.85 -2.34 -3.58
CA TYR A 30 -16.57 -3.78 -3.66
C TYR A 30 -15.93 -4.32 -2.38
N VAL A 31 -14.94 -3.62 -1.82
CA VAL A 31 -14.29 -4.02 -0.56
C VAL A 31 -15.30 -3.99 0.58
N LYS A 32 -16.09 -2.91 0.70
CA LYS A 32 -17.19 -2.81 1.67
C LYS A 32 -18.13 -4.02 1.57
N ASP A 33 -18.64 -4.30 0.37
CA ASP A 33 -19.57 -5.41 0.13
C ASP A 33 -18.96 -6.76 0.53
N GLN A 34 -17.69 -7.00 0.18
CA GLN A 34 -17.00 -8.24 0.56
C GLN A 34 -16.80 -8.35 2.08
N VAL A 35 -16.41 -7.26 2.74
CA VAL A 35 -16.21 -7.22 4.19
C VAL A 35 -17.54 -7.47 4.92
N GLU A 36 -18.58 -6.70 4.62
CA GLU A 36 -19.87 -6.81 5.31
C GLU A 36 -20.57 -8.16 5.03
N LYS A 37 -20.41 -8.71 3.82
CA LYS A 37 -20.96 -10.03 3.45
C LYS A 37 -20.30 -11.16 4.23
N ASN A 38 -18.97 -11.14 4.35
CA ASN A 38 -18.20 -12.26 4.89
C ASN A 38 -17.98 -12.12 6.41
N LEU A 39 -17.94 -10.90 6.94
CA LEU A 39 -17.71 -10.60 8.35
C LEU A 39 -18.99 -10.03 8.98
N LYS A 40 -19.92 -10.93 9.30
CA LYS A 40 -21.22 -10.57 9.89
C LYS A 40 -21.05 -9.76 11.18
N GLY A 41 -21.66 -8.58 11.22
CA GLY A 41 -21.56 -7.63 12.34
C GLY A 41 -20.57 -6.49 12.08
N VAL A 42 -19.81 -6.51 10.99
CA VAL A 42 -19.00 -5.37 10.56
C VAL A 42 -19.84 -4.47 9.65
N THR A 43 -19.77 -3.16 9.89
CA THR A 43 -20.30 -2.10 9.01
C THR A 43 -19.13 -1.25 8.54
N VAL A 44 -19.05 -1.00 7.23
CA VAL A 44 -18.00 -0.20 6.61
C VAL A 44 -18.59 1.11 6.10
N ASN A 45 -18.07 2.23 6.60
CA ASN A 45 -18.41 3.58 6.14
C ASN A 45 -17.31 4.11 5.23
N ILE A 46 -17.61 4.32 3.95
CA ILE A 46 -16.63 4.84 2.99
C ILE A 46 -16.53 6.37 3.13
N LYS A 47 -15.33 6.87 3.37
CA LYS A 47 -15.02 8.30 3.38
C LYS A 47 -14.13 8.64 2.19
N LEU A 48 -14.69 9.40 1.25
CA LEU A 48 -13.99 9.85 0.07
C LEU A 48 -13.25 11.15 0.36
N GLN A 49 -11.97 11.21 -0.01
CA GLN A 49 -11.15 12.41 0.12
C GLN A 49 -10.31 12.65 -1.14
N PRO A 50 -10.07 13.92 -1.51
CA PRO A 50 -9.06 14.25 -2.52
C PRO A 50 -7.67 13.82 -2.03
N PHE A 51 -6.77 13.53 -2.97
CA PHE A 51 -5.47 12.90 -2.69
C PHE A 51 -4.67 13.60 -1.58
N LYS A 52 -4.57 14.93 -1.61
CA LYS A 52 -3.81 15.72 -0.62
C LYS A 52 -4.37 15.57 0.79
N GLN A 53 -5.70 15.65 0.94
CA GLN A 53 -6.37 15.51 2.23
C GLN A 53 -6.25 14.08 2.74
N LYS A 54 -6.40 13.08 1.85
CA LYS A 54 -6.21 11.67 2.18
C LYS A 54 -4.82 11.40 2.76
N LEU A 55 -3.76 11.84 2.08
CA LEU A 55 -2.38 11.66 2.56
C LEU A 55 -2.15 12.30 3.94
N LYS A 56 -2.79 13.44 4.21
CA LYS A 56 -2.70 14.09 5.52
C LYS A 56 -3.40 13.26 6.61
N LEU A 57 -4.60 12.75 6.35
CA LEU A 57 -5.31 11.88 7.30
C LEU A 57 -4.52 10.61 7.59
N GLU A 58 -3.88 10.03 6.57
CA GLU A 58 -3.01 8.86 6.74
C GLU A 58 -1.77 9.18 7.60
N SER A 59 -1.07 10.29 7.31
CA SER A 59 0.10 10.69 8.10
C SER A 59 -0.24 11.06 9.55
N ASP A 60 -1.44 11.59 9.78
CA ASP A 60 -1.95 11.91 11.12
C ASP A 60 -2.53 10.68 11.84
N GLN A 61 -2.63 9.53 11.15
CA GLN A 61 -3.32 8.32 11.62
C GLN A 61 -4.79 8.55 11.99
N ASP A 62 -5.47 9.45 11.27
CA ASP A 62 -6.90 9.78 11.45
C ASP A 62 -7.77 8.98 10.46
N TYR A 63 -7.75 7.65 10.62
CA TYR A 63 -8.53 6.69 9.83
C TYR A 63 -8.56 5.32 10.53
N ASP A 64 -9.52 4.44 10.19
CA ASP A 64 -9.54 3.04 10.68
C ASP A 64 -8.80 2.10 9.71
N PHE A 65 -9.18 2.09 8.43
CA PHE A 65 -8.40 1.45 7.37
C PHE A 65 -8.46 2.27 6.08
N SER A 66 -7.35 2.25 5.33
CA SER A 66 -7.16 3.10 4.15
C SER A 66 -6.87 2.28 2.91
N TYR A 67 -7.50 2.64 1.79
CA TYR A 67 -7.14 2.11 0.48
C TYR A 67 -6.01 2.95 -0.11
N GLY A 68 -4.84 2.32 -0.28
CA GLY A 68 -3.62 2.95 -0.75
C GLY A 68 -2.89 2.16 -1.83
N GLY A 69 -1.77 2.72 -2.26
CA GLY A 69 -0.84 2.03 -3.15
C GLY A 69 0.54 2.64 -3.01
N TRP A 70 1.56 1.82 -3.25
CA TRP A 70 2.95 2.23 -3.23
C TRP A 70 3.61 1.93 -4.57
N ASN A 71 4.38 2.89 -5.07
CA ASN A 71 5.26 2.70 -6.21
C ASN A 71 6.69 2.63 -5.68
N PRO A 72 7.57 1.79 -6.26
CA PRO A 72 8.92 1.63 -5.74
C PRO A 72 9.76 2.90 -5.99
N ASP A 73 10.51 3.32 -4.97
CA ASP A 73 11.45 4.44 -5.04
C ASP A 73 12.80 4.01 -5.64
N TYR A 74 13.11 2.72 -5.55
CA TYR A 74 14.30 2.08 -6.11
C TYR A 74 14.02 0.58 -6.35
N ALA A 75 14.83 -0.07 -7.18
CA ALA A 75 14.57 -1.44 -7.65
C ALA A 75 15.02 -2.52 -6.64
N ASP A 76 14.49 -2.48 -5.42
CA ASP A 76 14.79 -3.45 -4.36
C ASP A 76 13.59 -3.64 -3.40
N PRO A 77 13.32 -4.85 -2.86
CA PRO A 77 12.19 -5.09 -1.95
C PRO A 77 12.14 -4.19 -0.72
N MET A 78 13.30 -3.68 -0.28
CA MET A 78 13.39 -2.77 0.86
C MET A 78 12.51 -1.53 0.71
N THR A 79 12.27 -1.06 -0.53
CA THR A 79 11.41 0.10 -0.79
C THR A 79 9.96 -0.09 -0.33
N TYR A 80 9.52 -1.34 -0.10
CA TYR A 80 8.21 -1.67 0.47
C TYR A 80 8.34 -2.08 1.94
N LEU A 81 9.36 -2.88 2.27
CA LEU A 81 9.47 -3.50 3.59
C LEU A 81 9.95 -2.52 4.67
N ASP A 82 10.79 -1.54 4.34
CA ASP A 82 11.25 -0.61 5.38
C ASP A 82 10.15 0.32 5.90
N MET A 83 9.07 0.52 5.14
CA MET A 83 7.93 1.37 5.52
C MET A 83 7.31 0.95 6.86
N PHE A 84 7.38 -0.34 7.17
CA PHE A 84 6.74 -0.92 8.35
C PHE A 84 7.71 -1.15 9.52
N GLU A 85 8.96 -0.68 9.41
CA GLU A 85 9.83 -0.56 10.58
C GLU A 85 9.16 0.37 11.61
N THR A 86 9.20 0.01 12.89
CA THR A 86 8.45 0.70 13.96
C THR A 86 8.62 2.23 13.97
N THR A 87 9.82 2.73 13.63
CA THR A 87 10.13 4.16 13.68
C THR A 87 10.06 4.87 12.32
N ASN A 88 9.69 4.16 11.24
CA ASN A 88 9.65 4.74 9.91
C ASN A 88 8.48 5.74 9.80
N SER A 89 8.74 6.92 9.21
CA SER A 89 7.72 7.94 8.96
C SER A 89 6.59 7.49 8.02
N GLN A 90 6.81 6.46 7.21
CA GLN A 90 5.79 5.86 6.35
C GLN A 90 4.99 4.77 7.07
N ASN A 91 5.35 4.43 8.31
CA ASN A 91 4.53 3.61 9.17
C ASN A 91 3.36 4.44 9.70
N GLN A 92 2.31 4.48 8.90
CA GLN A 92 1.13 5.30 9.13
C GLN A 92 0.01 4.53 9.85
N MET A 93 0.33 3.39 10.48
CA MET A 93 -0.65 2.52 11.13
C MET A 93 -0.20 2.00 12.51
N SER A 94 0.88 2.57 13.04
CA SER A 94 1.47 2.17 14.33
C SER A 94 1.78 0.67 14.46
N TYR A 95 2.09 0.01 13.33
CA TYR A 95 2.55 -1.37 13.36
C TYR A 95 3.94 -1.44 14.02
N SER A 96 4.16 -2.44 14.88
CA SER A 96 5.45 -2.61 15.55
C SER A 96 5.70 -4.08 15.85
N ASN A 97 6.82 -4.60 15.34
CA ASN A 97 7.29 -5.94 15.63
C ASN A 97 8.81 -5.97 15.68
N SER A 98 9.37 -6.28 16.85
CA SER A 98 10.82 -6.27 17.05
C SER A 98 11.59 -7.30 16.21
N LYS A 99 10.96 -8.42 15.83
CA LYS A 99 11.58 -9.40 14.91
C LYS A 99 11.62 -8.86 13.49
N TYR A 100 10.55 -8.18 13.07
CA TYR A 100 10.51 -7.51 11.78
C TYR A 100 11.57 -6.41 11.71
N ASP A 101 11.63 -5.54 12.73
CA ASP A 101 12.63 -4.47 12.84
C ASP A 101 14.07 -4.99 12.78
N ASP A 102 14.38 -6.11 13.44
CA ASP A 102 15.71 -6.74 13.41
C ASP A 102 16.08 -7.22 11.99
N ILE A 103 15.15 -7.85 11.27
CA ILE A 103 15.34 -8.29 9.88
C ILE A 103 15.62 -7.09 8.97
N ILE A 104 14.81 -6.03 9.08
CA ILE A 104 14.98 -4.81 8.28
C ILE A 104 16.33 -4.16 8.59
N THR A 105 16.67 -3.99 9.87
CA THR A 105 17.92 -3.37 10.32
C THR A 105 19.15 -4.13 9.82
N LYS A 106 19.18 -5.46 9.99
CA LYS A 106 20.30 -6.30 9.51
C LYS A 106 20.39 -6.35 7.99
N SER A 107 19.26 -6.28 7.30
CA SER A 107 19.22 -6.23 5.83
C SER A 107 19.76 -4.91 5.25
N LYS A 108 19.74 -3.83 6.03
CA LYS A 108 20.36 -2.53 5.70
C LYS A 108 21.83 -2.44 6.14
N THR A 109 22.31 -3.39 6.94
CA THR A 109 23.65 -3.36 7.58
C THR A 109 24.41 -4.67 7.37
N GLU A 110 24.35 -5.61 8.32
CA GLU A 110 25.13 -6.86 8.37
C GLU A 110 25.04 -7.68 7.07
N TRP A 111 23.86 -7.80 6.48
CA TRP A 111 23.63 -8.70 5.35
C TRP A 111 23.84 -8.03 3.99
N MET A 112 24.26 -6.76 3.94
CA MET A 112 24.60 -6.09 2.69
C MET A 112 25.73 -6.79 1.92
N ALA A 113 26.64 -7.47 2.64
CA ALA A 113 27.72 -8.24 2.03
C ALA A 113 27.30 -9.66 1.58
N ASP A 114 26.13 -10.15 1.97
CA ASP A 114 25.61 -11.48 1.63
C ASP A 114 24.22 -11.35 1.01
N ALA A 115 24.19 -11.11 -0.31
CA ALA A 115 22.95 -10.90 -1.04
C ALA A 115 21.97 -12.10 -0.94
N LYS A 116 22.47 -13.33 -0.82
CA LYS A 116 21.62 -14.52 -0.73
C LYS A 116 20.94 -14.61 0.64
N LYS A 117 21.70 -14.34 1.71
CA LYS A 117 21.14 -14.24 3.06
C LYS A 117 20.13 -13.10 3.13
N ARG A 118 20.49 -11.89 2.68
CA ARG A 118 19.58 -10.74 2.62
C ARG A 118 18.27 -11.06 1.91
N TRP A 119 18.32 -11.67 0.72
CA TRP A 119 17.12 -12.04 -0.03
C TRP A 119 16.22 -13.01 0.74
N THR A 120 16.82 -14.02 1.37
CA THR A 120 16.09 -15.02 2.17
C THR A 120 15.44 -14.41 3.39
N GLU A 121 16.15 -13.53 4.10
CA GLU A 121 15.64 -12.89 5.32
C GLU A 121 14.58 -11.83 5.02
N LEU A 122 14.70 -11.07 3.93
CA LEU A 122 13.65 -10.15 3.49
C LEU A 122 12.34 -10.89 3.16
N GLY A 123 12.43 -12.08 2.54
CA GLY A 123 11.26 -12.93 2.32
C GLY A 123 10.60 -13.41 3.63
N LYS A 124 11.38 -13.64 4.69
CA LYS A 124 10.81 -13.92 6.03
C LYS A 124 10.18 -12.68 6.64
N GLY A 125 10.77 -11.50 6.43
CA GLY A 125 10.18 -10.23 6.84
C GLY A 125 8.80 -10.02 6.22
N GLU A 126 8.68 -10.21 4.91
CA GLU A 126 7.39 -10.13 4.20
C GLU A 126 6.38 -11.15 4.76
N LYS A 127 6.82 -12.40 5.03
CA LYS A 127 5.96 -13.41 5.65
C LYS A 127 5.44 -12.97 7.02
N ILE A 128 6.30 -12.45 7.90
CA ILE A 128 5.88 -11.95 9.22
C ILE A 128 4.80 -10.88 9.03
N LEU A 129 5.07 -9.91 8.14
CA LEU A 129 4.17 -8.78 7.91
C LEU A 129 2.78 -9.20 7.39
N LEU A 130 2.74 -10.15 6.44
CA LEU A 130 1.50 -10.48 5.70
C LEU A 130 0.75 -11.70 6.24
N GLU A 131 1.46 -12.70 6.74
CA GLU A 131 0.88 -13.97 7.19
C GLU A 131 0.78 -14.06 8.71
N ASP A 132 1.86 -13.75 9.42
CA ASP A 132 1.91 -13.94 10.88
C ASP A 132 1.19 -12.80 11.62
N ASP A 133 1.43 -11.55 11.21
CA ASP A 133 0.88 -10.36 11.86
C ASP A 133 -0.33 -9.76 11.11
N VAL A 134 -0.47 -10.05 9.82
CA VAL A 134 -1.53 -9.52 8.94
C VAL A 134 -1.63 -7.98 9.04
N ALA A 135 -0.47 -7.32 9.02
CA ALA A 135 -0.34 -5.88 9.26
C ALA A 135 -1.08 -5.03 8.19
N LEU A 136 -1.23 -5.57 6.99
CA LEU A 136 -1.97 -4.98 5.87
C LEU A 136 -2.56 -6.06 4.97
N VAL A 137 -3.50 -5.68 4.11
CA VAL A 137 -4.17 -6.58 3.16
C VAL A 137 -3.82 -6.19 1.72
N PRO A 138 -2.87 -6.89 1.05
CA PRO A 138 -2.57 -6.62 -0.35
C PRO A 138 -3.76 -6.95 -1.25
N LEU A 139 -4.06 -6.06 -2.21
CA LEU A 139 -5.18 -6.27 -3.14
C LEU A 139 -4.73 -6.72 -4.53
N TYR A 140 -3.77 -6.03 -5.14
CA TYR A 140 -3.31 -6.34 -6.50
C TYR A 140 -1.98 -5.67 -6.82
N GLN A 141 -1.28 -6.19 -7.83
CA GLN A 141 -0.17 -5.51 -8.50
C GLN A 141 -0.72 -4.67 -9.66
N ASN A 142 -0.38 -3.38 -9.72
CA ASN A 142 -0.98 -2.44 -10.66
C ASN A 142 -0.51 -2.68 -12.12
N ALA A 143 -1.44 -2.64 -13.05
CA ALA A 143 -1.17 -2.44 -14.47
C ALA A 143 -2.10 -1.34 -15.01
N ARG A 144 -1.53 -0.38 -15.76
CA ARG A 144 -2.31 0.74 -16.34
C ARG A 144 -2.65 0.48 -17.80
N SER A 145 -3.94 0.41 -18.09
CA SER A 145 -4.44 0.48 -19.47
C SER A 145 -4.55 1.94 -19.90
N TYR A 146 -4.07 2.28 -21.10
CA TYR A 146 -4.13 3.63 -21.64
C TYR A 146 -4.27 3.59 -23.17
N VAL A 147 -4.71 4.71 -23.73
CA VAL A 147 -4.66 4.98 -25.17
C VAL A 147 -3.77 6.20 -25.40
N MET A 148 -2.97 6.15 -26.46
CA MET A 148 -2.11 7.27 -26.88
C MET A 148 -2.48 7.63 -28.31
N LYS A 149 -2.59 8.94 -28.61
CA LYS A 149 -2.79 9.35 -30.00
C LYS A 149 -1.60 8.88 -30.83
N PRO A 150 -1.82 8.27 -32.01
CA PRO A 150 -0.73 7.67 -32.79
C PRO A 150 0.39 8.64 -33.17
N ASN A 151 0.09 9.93 -33.31
CA ASN A 151 1.06 10.97 -33.67
C ASN A 151 1.83 11.56 -32.47
N ILE A 152 1.59 11.08 -31.24
CA ILE A 152 2.39 11.44 -30.07
C ILE A 152 3.45 10.36 -29.87
N LYS A 153 4.72 10.74 -29.97
CA LYS A 153 5.88 9.84 -29.86
C LYS A 153 6.81 10.28 -28.73
N GLY A 154 7.70 9.39 -28.31
CA GLY A 154 8.82 9.72 -27.42
C GLY A 154 8.50 9.94 -25.94
N ILE A 155 7.26 9.69 -25.50
CA ILE A 155 6.92 9.64 -24.07
C ILE A 155 7.53 8.37 -23.47
N VAL A 156 8.33 8.54 -22.42
CA VAL A 156 8.95 7.40 -21.70
C VAL A 156 8.18 7.14 -20.42
N LYS A 157 7.71 5.90 -20.21
CA LYS A 157 7.19 5.39 -18.94
C LYS A 157 8.33 4.72 -18.18
N HIS A 158 8.55 5.12 -16.93
CA HIS A 158 9.56 4.54 -16.05
C HIS A 158 8.94 3.60 -15.01
N ASN A 159 9.75 2.71 -14.46
CA ASN A 159 9.32 1.78 -13.40
C ASN A 159 9.37 2.42 -12.01
N ILE A 160 10.17 3.48 -11.85
CA ILE A 160 10.41 4.27 -10.63
C ILE A 160 10.09 5.73 -10.93
N SER A 161 9.66 6.50 -9.93
CA SER A 161 9.35 7.93 -10.10
C SER A 161 10.57 8.74 -10.56
N PRO A 162 10.41 9.76 -11.44
CA PRO A 162 9.16 10.22 -12.04
C PRO A 162 8.58 9.22 -13.05
N GLU A 163 7.29 8.89 -12.94
CA GLU A 163 6.67 7.84 -13.77
C GLU A 163 6.74 8.13 -15.27
N TYR A 164 6.77 9.40 -15.68
CA TYR A 164 6.82 9.80 -17.09
C TYR A 164 7.91 10.84 -17.34
N SER A 165 8.62 10.70 -18.45
CA SER A 165 9.49 11.74 -19.00
C SER A 165 8.96 12.24 -20.34
N PHE A 166 8.75 13.55 -20.43
CA PHE A 166 8.26 14.23 -21.64
C PHE A 166 9.35 14.96 -22.43
N LYS A 167 10.58 15.01 -21.93
CA LYS A 167 11.68 15.76 -22.56
C LYS A 167 12.07 15.25 -23.97
N TRP A 168 11.72 14.01 -24.30
CA TRP A 168 11.91 13.42 -25.63
C TRP A 168 10.60 13.26 -26.39
N ALA A 169 9.48 13.73 -25.82
CA ALA A 169 8.18 13.62 -26.45
C ALA A 169 8.05 14.66 -27.57
N TYR A 170 7.44 14.26 -28.68
CA TYR A 170 7.13 15.14 -29.80
C TYR A 170 5.81 14.74 -30.46
N VAL A 171 5.26 15.68 -31.24
CA VAL A 171 4.06 15.46 -32.05
C VAL A 171 4.51 15.39 -33.50
N GLU A 172 4.22 14.28 -34.17
CA GLU A 172 4.38 14.14 -35.62
C GLU A 172 3.23 14.89 -36.33
N GLU A 173 3.58 15.62 -37.38
CA GLU A 173 2.59 16.10 -38.35
C GLU A 173 1.94 14.90 -39.04
N LYS A 174 0.66 15.04 -39.42
CA LYS A 174 -0.13 13.95 -39.99
C LYS A 174 0.32 13.57 -41.40
#